data_AF-A0AAD2PWU2-F1
#
_entry.id   AF-A0AAD2PWU2-F1
#
_cell.length_a   1.000
_cell.length_b   1.000
_cell.length_c   1.000
_cell.angle_alpha   90.00
_cell.angle_beta   90.00
_cell.angle_gamma   90.00
#
_symmetry.space_group_name_H-M   'P 1'
#
loop_
_entity.id
_entity.type
_entity.pdbx_description
1 polymer ?
#
loop_
_entity_poly.entity_id
_entity_poly.type
_entity_poly.pdbx_seq_one_letter_code
_entity_poly.pdbx_strand_id
1 'polypeptide(L)'
;MKEQQKRKLKVLVITMGGDRQENIKALFDRLQRDFEPPVFSPGVSARDLRKRYDFFEIANEVGIIPPPEWEAIRDGQATYSLQKITETFWDCLEGIPITKGRWGSQHDQSLHYSVELWRKAKTINRGRSVLACTFAHLRAMKTFVKDGSSFDLILEDNVRVPIEHCAQRIWETIAASKIVEEHGIACHLRFHGYLGSVTNMKYVYQTHSRKRAYACTSDGDSSASVFPLPGPNDLKQDILDGDLPEFESSVEEQDKDGDDNGEGEDHQDDDNQSKTTNERKPGGNFLWGAYSYWISKEAYESLLQRLRVDVGALLYKGRRARFYAVKPIDKILPRYIAFTFGAQTVQHSTHPSFFRAPMLTSKIHTKWDAEFCKSSDFQLRHIGLDWSDLWLTESEERVVVHYRKTGEWLSPTALEQLQES
;
A
#
# COMPACT_ATOMS: atom_id res chain seq x y z
N MET A 1 -24.44 -32.98 3.07
CA MET A 1 -22.99 -32.95 3.35
C MET A 1 -22.78 -32.13 4.61
N LYS A 2 -21.96 -32.59 5.57
CA LYS A 2 -21.61 -31.74 6.72
C LYS A 2 -20.67 -30.65 6.20
N GLU A 3 -21.06 -29.39 6.37
CA GLU A 3 -20.22 -28.25 6.04
C GLU A 3 -18.97 -28.33 6.92
N GLN A 4 -17.81 -28.56 6.29
CA GLN A 4 -16.56 -28.66 7.03
C GLN A 4 -16.27 -27.29 7.62
N GLN A 5 -16.23 -27.21 8.95
CA GLN A 5 -15.98 -25.96 9.65
C GLN A 5 -14.64 -25.37 9.17
N LYS A 6 -14.70 -24.20 8.52
CA LYS A 6 -13.51 -23.47 8.07
C LYS A 6 -12.72 -23.04 9.31
N ARG A 7 -11.38 -23.11 9.22
CA ARG A 7 -10.51 -22.58 10.29
C ARG A 7 -10.69 -21.07 10.40
N LYS A 8 -10.50 -20.54 11.60
CA LYS A 8 -10.48 -19.08 11.81
C LYS A 8 -9.30 -18.45 11.07
N LEU A 9 -9.52 -17.23 10.59
CA LEU A 9 -8.53 -16.39 9.94
C LEU A 9 -7.68 -15.68 11.00
N LYS A 10 -6.37 -15.60 10.76
CA LYS A 10 -5.40 -14.89 11.61
C LYS A 10 -4.90 -13.65 10.90
N VAL A 11 -4.95 -12.50 11.56
CA VAL A 11 -4.55 -11.22 10.96
C VAL A 11 -3.42 -10.57 11.73
N LEU A 12 -2.53 -9.89 11.01
CA LEU A 12 -1.48 -9.04 11.55
C LEU A 12 -1.79 -7.57 11.20
N VAL A 13 -2.08 -6.75 12.20
CA VAL A 13 -2.51 -5.36 12.00
C VAL A 13 -1.37 -4.39 12.29
N ILE A 14 -1.07 -3.51 11.34
CA ILE A 14 -0.13 -2.41 11.49
C ILE A 14 -0.83 -1.25 12.18
N THR A 15 -0.36 -0.86 13.37
CA THR A 15 -0.92 0.27 14.10
C THR A 15 0.10 1.03 14.93
N MET A 16 -0.14 2.32 15.17
CA MET A 16 0.60 3.12 16.15
C MET A 16 0.04 2.99 17.57
N GLY A 17 -0.99 2.16 17.78
CA GLY A 17 -1.66 2.01 19.07
C GLY A 17 -2.76 3.06 19.31
N GLY A 18 -3.12 3.26 20.57
CA GLY A 18 -4.16 4.20 20.99
C GLY A 18 -5.56 3.82 20.49
N ASP A 19 -6.42 4.83 20.29
CA ASP A 19 -7.84 4.63 19.93
C ASP A 19 -8.03 3.80 18.65
N ARG A 20 -7.10 3.91 17.69
CA ARG A 20 -7.16 3.11 16.46
C ARG A 20 -7.02 1.62 16.74
N GLN A 21 -6.12 1.25 17.64
CA GLN A 21 -5.94 -0.15 18.04
C GLN A 21 -7.17 -0.66 18.78
N GLU A 22 -7.76 0.14 19.67
CA GLU A 22 -8.98 -0.23 20.39
C GLU A 22 -10.18 -0.39 19.44
N ASN A 23 -10.32 0.48 18.45
CA ASN A 23 -11.35 0.35 17.40
C ASN A 23 -11.17 -0.94 16.61
N ILE A 24 -9.93 -1.30 16.24
CA ILE A 24 -9.67 -2.58 15.56
C ILE A 24 -9.99 -3.76 16.47
N LYS A 25 -9.66 -3.73 17.76
CA LYS A 25 -10.06 -4.81 18.69
C LYS A 25 -11.58 -4.96 18.74
N ALA A 26 -12.31 -3.85 18.91
CA ALA A 26 -13.77 -3.85 18.93
C ALA A 26 -14.37 -4.40 17.63
N LEU A 27 -13.77 -4.06 16.48
CA LEU A 27 -14.14 -4.64 15.19
C LEU A 27 -13.96 -6.17 15.18
N PHE A 28 -12.80 -6.68 15.59
CA PHE A 28 -12.53 -8.11 15.57
C PHE A 28 -13.30 -8.92 16.62
N ASP A 29 -13.71 -8.29 17.73
CA ASP A 29 -14.64 -8.91 18.68
C ASP A 29 -16.00 -9.24 18.03
N ARG A 30 -16.45 -8.42 17.07
CA ARG A 30 -17.65 -8.70 16.26
C ARG A 30 -17.42 -9.80 15.23
N LEU A 31 -16.17 -10.05 14.84
CA LEU A 31 -15.76 -11.05 13.85
C LEU A 31 -15.27 -12.36 14.46
N GLN A 32 -15.36 -12.52 15.78
CA GLN A 32 -14.77 -13.64 16.53
C GLN A 32 -15.25 -15.04 16.09
N ARG A 33 -16.37 -15.14 15.35
CA ARG A 33 -16.83 -16.40 14.77
C ARG A 33 -15.81 -16.95 13.77
N ASP A 34 -15.29 -16.07 12.91
CA ASP A 34 -14.51 -16.43 11.73
C ASP A 34 -13.04 -15.98 11.84
N PHE A 35 -12.71 -15.15 12.82
CA PHE A 35 -11.37 -14.63 13.06
C PHE A 35 -10.86 -14.95 14.46
N GLU A 36 -9.55 -15.17 14.56
CA GLU A 36 -8.85 -15.13 15.84
C GLU A 36 -8.63 -13.67 16.29
N PRO A 37 -8.36 -13.42 17.59
CA PRO A 37 -7.97 -12.09 18.04
C PRO A 37 -6.81 -11.53 17.22
N PRO A 38 -6.85 -10.25 16.82
CA PRO A 38 -5.84 -9.66 15.95
C PRO A 38 -4.50 -9.57 16.68
N VAL A 39 -3.41 -9.85 15.96
CA VAL A 39 -2.05 -9.57 16.43
C VAL A 39 -1.60 -8.23 15.87
N PHE A 40 -0.91 -7.43 16.67
CA PHE A 40 -0.49 -6.09 16.28
C PHE A 40 1.01 -6.04 15.97
N SER A 41 1.35 -5.53 14.78
CA SER A 41 2.69 -5.12 14.42
C SER A 41 2.85 -3.63 14.72
N PRO A 42 3.84 -3.21 15.51
CA PRO A 42 4.00 -1.81 15.86
C PRO A 42 4.39 -1.00 14.63
N GLY A 43 3.72 0.13 14.44
CA GLY A 43 4.09 1.14 13.47
C GLY A 43 5.44 1.79 13.77
N VAL A 44 5.85 2.70 12.90
CA VAL A 44 7.10 3.47 13.05
C VAL A 44 6.73 4.94 13.14
N SER A 45 7.28 5.65 14.12
CA SER A 45 7.10 7.10 14.21
C SER A 45 8.04 7.83 13.26
N ALA A 46 7.52 8.78 12.51
CA ALA A 46 8.34 9.70 11.71
C ALA A 46 9.32 10.52 12.56
N ARG A 47 9.10 10.63 13.88
CA ARG A 47 10.00 11.29 14.82
C ARG A 47 11.26 10.47 15.07
N ASP A 48 11.14 9.15 15.16
CA ASP A 48 12.25 8.24 15.44
C ASP A 48 13.23 8.25 14.27
N LEU A 49 12.72 8.39 13.04
CA LEU A 49 13.53 8.52 11.82
C LEU A 49 14.32 9.84 11.70
N ARG A 50 14.24 10.76 12.67
CA ARG A 50 15.01 12.02 12.66
C ARG A 50 16.40 11.86 13.24
N LYS A 51 16.57 10.94 14.19
CA LYS A 51 17.86 10.66 14.83
C LYS A 51 18.57 9.58 14.03
N ARG A 52 19.85 9.81 13.76
CA ARG A 52 20.64 8.93 12.88
C ARG A 52 20.70 7.49 13.39
N TYR A 53 20.93 7.32 14.70
CA TYR A 53 21.03 5.99 15.30
C TYR A 53 19.68 5.26 15.27
N ASP A 54 18.62 5.88 15.82
CA ASP A 54 17.25 5.34 15.83
C ASP A 54 16.77 4.99 14.40
N PHE A 55 17.13 5.81 13.40
CA PHE A 55 16.88 5.51 12.00
C PHE A 55 17.52 4.18 11.55
N PHE A 56 18.80 3.95 11.89
CA PHE A 56 19.51 2.74 11.51
C PHE A 56 19.06 1.51 12.30
N GLU A 57 18.71 1.68 13.56
CA GLU A 57 18.09 0.63 14.36
C GLU A 57 16.82 0.13 13.69
N ILE A 58 15.90 1.03 13.33
CA ILE A 58 14.67 0.67 12.63
C ILE A 58 14.97 0.08 11.23
N ALA A 59 15.90 0.68 10.48
CA ALA A 59 16.29 0.17 9.16
C ALA A 59 16.88 -1.26 9.24
N ASN A 60 17.63 -1.57 10.30
CA ASN A 60 18.13 -2.91 10.56
C ASN A 60 17.00 -3.87 11.01
N GLU A 61 16.09 -3.43 11.88
CA GLU A 61 14.94 -4.23 12.31
C GLU A 61 14.09 -4.70 11.12
N VAL A 62 13.84 -3.80 10.16
CA VAL A 62 13.12 -4.13 8.91
C VAL A 62 13.99 -4.86 7.89
N GLY A 63 15.26 -5.06 8.20
CA GLY A 63 16.17 -5.93 7.47
C GLY A 63 16.82 -5.30 6.24
N ILE A 64 16.80 -3.98 6.06
CA ILE A 64 17.39 -3.35 4.85
C ILE A 64 18.86 -2.96 5.02
N ILE A 65 19.39 -2.89 6.26
CA ILE A 65 20.81 -2.63 6.50
C ILE A 65 21.61 -3.95 6.37
N PRO A 66 22.73 -3.97 5.62
CA PRO A 66 23.63 -5.12 5.60
C PRO A 66 24.16 -5.44 7.01
N PRO A 67 24.14 -6.71 7.47
CA PRO A 67 24.54 -7.06 8.83
C PRO A 67 25.93 -6.55 9.25
N PRO A 68 26.99 -6.63 8.41
CA PRO A 68 28.32 -6.11 8.79
C PRO A 68 28.33 -4.59 9.03
N GLU A 69 27.55 -3.83 8.26
CA GLU A 69 27.43 -2.39 8.46
C GLU A 69 26.65 -2.07 9.75
N TRP A 70 25.61 -2.84 10.07
CA TRP A 70 24.84 -2.65 11.30
C TRP A 70 25.67 -2.96 12.55
N GLU A 71 26.42 -4.06 12.57
CA GLU A 71 27.29 -4.42 13.68
C GLU A 71 28.29 -3.29 13.99
N ALA A 72 28.96 -2.78 12.95
CA ALA A 72 29.84 -1.62 13.05
C ALA A 72 29.15 -0.36 13.61
N ILE A 73 27.97 0.00 13.08
CA ILE A 73 27.20 1.18 13.54
C ILE A 73 26.77 1.03 15.00
N ARG A 74 26.30 -0.15 15.39
CA ARG A 74 25.87 -0.47 16.75
C ARG A 74 27.04 -0.36 17.72
N ASP A 75 28.18 -0.96 17.40
CA ASP A 75 29.35 -0.99 18.28
C ASP A 75 29.97 0.42 18.42
N GLY A 76 29.87 1.26 17.39
CA GLY A 76 30.28 2.67 17.43
C GLY A 76 29.38 3.58 18.27
N GLN A 77 28.17 3.14 18.67
CA GLN A 77 27.16 3.99 19.34
C GLN A 77 27.70 4.71 20.59
N ALA A 78 28.50 4.02 21.41
CA ALA A 78 29.09 4.57 22.63
C ALA A 78 29.99 5.77 22.33
N THR A 79 30.78 5.67 21.26
CA THR A 79 31.69 6.72 20.79
C THR A 79 30.92 7.95 20.29
N TYR A 80 29.83 7.76 19.55
CA TYR A 80 29.01 8.85 18.99
C TYR A 80 28.19 9.61 20.03
N SER A 81 27.75 8.92 21.08
CA SER A 81 26.96 9.55 22.14
C SER A 81 27.80 10.58 22.92
N LEU A 82 29.12 10.42 22.93
CA LEU A 82 30.07 11.31 23.58
C LEU A 82 30.58 12.42 22.65
N GLN A 83 30.78 12.11 21.37
CA GLN A 83 31.30 13.04 20.38
C GLN A 83 30.13 13.71 19.63
N LYS A 84 29.83 14.98 19.94
CA LYS A 84 28.85 15.80 19.19
C LYS A 84 29.22 16.06 17.71
N ILE A 85 30.25 15.40 17.19
CA ILE A 85 30.82 15.64 15.88
C ILE A 85 30.16 14.68 14.89
N THR A 86 29.43 15.22 13.92
CA THR A 86 28.68 14.42 12.94
C THR A 86 29.55 13.78 11.86
N GLU A 87 30.80 14.22 11.75
CA GLU A 87 31.77 13.84 10.71
C GLU A 87 32.39 12.48 10.96
N THR A 88 32.71 12.14 12.22
CA THR A 88 33.34 10.87 12.62
C THR A 88 32.36 9.69 12.72
N PHE A 89 31.06 9.92 12.45
CA PHE A 89 30.06 8.87 12.55
C PHE A 89 30.34 7.68 11.63
N TRP A 90 30.99 7.90 10.50
CA TRP A 90 31.25 6.85 9.52
C TRP A 90 32.56 6.11 9.77
N ASP A 91 33.35 6.53 10.76
CA ASP A 91 34.64 5.91 11.08
C ASP A 91 34.46 4.45 11.55
N CYS A 92 33.28 4.08 12.08
CA CYS A 92 32.99 2.67 12.39
C CYS A 92 32.96 1.75 11.16
N LEU A 93 32.75 2.31 9.96
CA LEU A 93 32.68 1.54 8.72
C LEU A 93 34.06 1.33 8.09
N GLU A 94 35.14 1.84 8.71
CA GLU A 94 36.50 1.58 8.23
C GLU A 94 36.80 0.08 8.23
N GLY A 95 37.30 -0.42 7.11
CA GLY A 95 37.58 -1.86 6.92
C GLY A 95 36.34 -2.72 6.61
N ILE A 96 35.12 -2.20 6.72
CA ILE A 96 33.90 -2.92 6.32
C ILE A 96 33.80 -2.90 4.78
N PRO A 97 33.67 -4.05 4.11
CA PRO A 97 33.57 -4.09 2.66
C PRO A 97 32.25 -3.48 2.18
N ILE A 98 32.31 -2.71 1.10
CA ILE A 98 31.11 -2.18 0.42
C ILE A 98 30.35 -3.35 -0.23
N THR A 99 29.03 -3.37 -0.02
CA THR A 99 28.14 -4.39 -0.61
C THR A 99 28.25 -4.38 -2.14
N LYS A 100 28.59 -5.52 -2.75
CA LYS A 100 28.71 -5.66 -4.21
C LYS A 100 27.34 -5.68 -4.90
N GLY A 101 27.30 -5.33 -6.18
CA GLY A 101 26.08 -5.37 -6.99
C GLY A 101 25.07 -4.26 -6.66
N ARG A 102 25.53 -3.17 -6.04
CA ARG A 102 24.71 -2.00 -5.74
C ARG A 102 24.23 -1.31 -7.02
N TRP A 103 23.02 -0.78 -6.97
CA TRP A 103 22.40 0.00 -8.03
C TRP A 103 22.58 1.49 -7.76
N GLY A 104 22.51 2.31 -8.81
CA GLY A 104 22.66 3.76 -8.74
C GLY A 104 23.88 4.28 -9.50
N SER A 105 24.26 5.53 -9.26
CA SER A 105 25.43 6.15 -9.89
C SER A 105 26.73 5.48 -9.46
N GLN A 106 27.83 5.66 -10.21
CA GLN A 106 29.16 5.18 -9.80
C GLN A 106 29.54 5.68 -8.40
N HIS A 107 29.15 6.91 -8.05
CA HIS A 107 29.35 7.45 -6.73
C HIS A 107 28.55 6.70 -5.66
N ASP A 108 27.27 6.42 -5.90
CA ASP A 108 26.41 5.68 -4.96
C ASP A 108 26.97 4.26 -4.73
N GLN A 109 27.42 3.60 -5.80
CA GLN A 109 28.01 2.26 -5.75
C GLN A 109 29.34 2.23 -4.96
N SER A 110 30.06 3.36 -4.87
CA SER A 110 31.29 3.48 -4.07
C SER A 110 31.05 3.77 -2.58
N LEU A 111 29.80 3.90 -2.14
CA LEU A 111 29.46 4.15 -0.73
C LEU A 111 28.92 2.87 -0.08
N HIS A 112 29.18 2.71 1.22
CA HIS A 112 28.38 1.80 2.07
C HIS A 112 26.88 2.10 1.93
N TYR A 113 26.05 1.06 2.04
CA TYR A 113 24.62 1.19 1.85
C TYR A 113 24.00 2.16 2.88
N SER A 114 24.40 2.03 4.15
CA SER A 114 23.98 2.90 5.25
C SER A 114 24.33 4.37 5.02
N VAL A 115 25.52 4.66 4.48
CA VAL A 115 25.98 6.02 4.16
C VAL A 115 25.09 6.64 3.10
N GLU A 116 24.85 5.94 2.00
CA GLU A 116 23.98 6.44 0.92
C GLU A 116 22.54 6.65 1.44
N LEU A 117 21.98 5.62 2.09
CA LEU A 117 20.63 5.64 2.61
C LEU A 117 20.40 6.86 3.52
N TRP A 118 21.30 7.11 4.48
CA TRP A 118 21.17 8.26 5.36
C TRP A 118 21.35 9.59 4.64
N ARG A 119 22.32 9.70 3.72
CA ARG A 119 22.54 10.93 2.94
C ARG A 119 21.30 11.31 2.14
N LYS A 120 20.61 10.33 1.55
CA LYS A 120 19.35 10.54 0.84
C LYS A 120 18.20 10.80 1.82
N ALA A 121 18.04 9.97 2.85
CA ALA A 121 16.95 10.04 3.83
C ALA A 121 16.94 11.33 4.66
N LYS A 122 18.10 11.86 5.08
CA LYS A 122 18.13 13.09 5.91
C LYS A 122 17.49 14.30 5.22
N THR A 123 17.43 14.29 3.89
CA THR A 123 16.88 15.37 3.07
C THR A 123 15.38 15.22 2.83
N ILE A 124 14.77 14.07 3.15
CA ILE A 124 13.33 13.88 2.97
C ILE A 124 12.60 14.75 3.99
N ASN A 125 11.87 15.77 3.51
CA ASN A 125 11.20 16.72 4.38
C ASN A 125 9.92 16.11 4.98
N ARG A 126 8.76 16.42 4.38
CA ARG A 126 7.44 15.85 4.77
C ARG A 126 7.33 14.34 4.46
N GLY A 127 8.22 13.80 3.63
CA GLY A 127 8.26 12.38 3.25
C GLY A 127 8.62 11.41 4.38
N ARG A 128 9.08 11.88 5.55
CA ARG A 128 9.43 10.97 6.67
C ARG A 128 8.26 10.10 7.12
N SER A 129 7.03 10.60 7.10
CA SER A 129 5.85 9.81 7.44
C SER A 129 5.61 8.67 6.45
N VAL A 130 5.91 8.89 5.17
CA VAL A 130 5.83 7.87 4.12
C VAL A 130 6.91 6.80 4.33
N LEU A 131 8.14 7.22 4.67
CA LEU A 131 9.21 6.26 4.98
C LEU A 131 8.91 5.45 6.23
N ALA A 132 8.34 6.09 7.26
CA ALA A 132 7.90 5.41 8.47
C ALA A 132 6.80 4.38 8.19
N CYS A 133 5.79 4.74 7.40
CA CYS A 133 4.79 3.78 6.90
C CYS A 133 5.45 2.63 6.13
N THR A 134 6.40 2.92 5.23
CA THR A 134 7.13 1.88 4.48
C THR A 134 7.88 0.93 5.41
N PHE A 135 8.57 1.43 6.43
CA PHE A 135 9.25 0.60 7.43
C PHE A 135 8.26 -0.20 8.29
N ALA A 136 7.12 0.36 8.66
CA ALA A 136 6.08 -0.36 9.39
C ALA A 136 5.56 -1.57 8.59
N HIS A 137 5.36 -1.42 7.28
CA HIS A 137 4.97 -2.52 6.40
C HIS A 137 6.07 -3.57 6.27
N LEU A 138 7.33 -3.18 6.07
CA LEU A 138 8.44 -4.13 6.02
C LEU A 138 8.59 -4.92 7.35
N ARG A 139 8.40 -4.25 8.50
CA ARG A 139 8.37 -4.90 9.83
C ARG A 139 7.24 -5.94 9.94
N ALA A 140 6.05 -5.58 9.46
CA ALA A 140 4.91 -6.49 9.45
C ALA A 140 5.14 -7.68 8.53
N MET A 141 5.62 -7.46 7.30
CA MET A 141 5.96 -8.53 6.35
C MET A 141 7.01 -9.49 6.93
N LYS A 142 8.05 -8.96 7.59
CA LYS A 142 9.05 -9.79 8.28
C LYS A 142 8.43 -10.75 9.28
N THR A 143 7.47 -10.26 10.07
CA THR A 143 6.75 -11.06 11.05
C THR A 143 5.81 -12.06 10.37
N PHE A 144 5.16 -11.62 9.29
CA PHE A 144 4.19 -12.38 8.51
C PHE A 144 4.78 -13.60 7.79
N VAL A 145 6.03 -13.50 7.32
CA VAL A 145 6.70 -14.58 6.57
C VAL A 145 7.65 -15.41 7.44
N LYS A 146 7.77 -15.10 8.74
CA LYS A 146 8.67 -15.82 9.65
C LYS A 146 8.18 -17.27 9.80
N ASP A 147 9.10 -18.23 9.77
CA ASP A 147 8.74 -19.65 9.89
C ASP A 147 7.87 -19.93 11.12
N GLY A 148 6.78 -20.67 10.92
CA GLY A 148 5.79 -20.98 11.95
C GLY A 148 4.75 -19.88 12.19
N SER A 149 4.87 -18.72 11.57
CA SER A 149 3.74 -17.77 11.50
C SER A 149 2.66 -18.32 10.59
N SER A 150 1.41 -18.21 11.03
CA SER A 150 0.24 -18.75 10.31
C SER A 150 -0.77 -17.65 10.01
N PHE A 151 -0.27 -16.44 9.71
CA PHE A 151 -1.13 -15.32 9.38
C PHE A 151 -1.69 -15.46 7.97
N ASP A 152 -2.91 -14.99 7.80
CA ASP A 152 -3.61 -14.96 6.53
C ASP A 152 -3.49 -13.61 5.83
N LEU A 153 -3.45 -12.52 6.61
CA LEU A 153 -3.49 -11.16 6.10
C LEU A 153 -2.65 -10.20 6.94
N ILE A 154 -2.06 -9.21 6.28
CA ILE A 154 -1.56 -7.97 6.86
C ILE A 154 -2.61 -6.88 6.62
N LEU A 155 -2.95 -6.12 7.67
CA LEU A 155 -3.97 -5.06 7.64
C LEU A 155 -3.39 -3.73 8.13
N GLU A 156 -3.89 -2.61 7.59
CA GLU A 156 -3.75 -1.30 8.23
C GLU A 156 -4.83 -1.06 9.29
N ASP A 157 -4.58 -0.15 10.24
CA ASP A 157 -5.56 0.24 11.28
C ASP A 157 -6.70 1.16 10.81
N ASN A 158 -6.74 1.45 9.50
CA ASN A 158 -7.72 2.32 8.86
C ASN A 158 -8.82 1.55 8.12
N VAL A 159 -8.96 0.23 8.34
CA VAL A 159 -9.90 -0.63 7.60
C VAL A 159 -11.26 -0.79 8.28
N ARG A 160 -12.32 -0.92 7.48
CA ARG A 160 -13.69 -1.27 7.86
C ARG A 160 -14.17 -2.43 7.00
N VAL A 161 -15.10 -3.23 7.52
CA VAL A 161 -15.52 -4.47 6.84
C VAL A 161 -17.03 -4.68 6.95
N PRO A 162 -17.63 -5.39 5.98
CA PRO A 162 -18.98 -5.93 6.12
C PRO A 162 -18.94 -7.17 7.03
N ILE A 163 -19.48 -7.06 8.24
CA ILE A 163 -19.34 -8.08 9.30
C ILE A 163 -19.74 -9.47 8.80
N GLU A 164 -20.85 -9.58 8.07
CA GLU A 164 -21.41 -10.86 7.64
C GLU A 164 -20.66 -11.52 6.49
N HIS A 165 -19.96 -10.73 5.66
CA HIS A 165 -19.39 -11.19 4.39
C HIS A 165 -17.86 -11.20 4.37
N CYS A 166 -17.20 -10.52 5.31
CA CYS A 166 -15.75 -10.30 5.29
C CYS A 166 -14.95 -11.61 5.18
N ALA A 167 -15.18 -12.56 6.10
CA ALA A 167 -14.47 -13.82 6.12
C ALA A 167 -14.74 -14.68 4.88
N GLN A 168 -16.00 -14.75 4.46
CA GLN A 168 -16.40 -15.52 3.29
C GLN A 168 -15.68 -15.03 2.02
N ARG A 169 -15.65 -13.71 1.80
CA ARG A 169 -14.93 -13.10 0.66
C ARG A 169 -13.43 -13.39 0.70
N ILE A 170 -12.81 -13.43 1.87
CA ILE A 170 -11.39 -13.79 2.02
C ILE A 170 -11.18 -15.24 1.58
N TRP A 171 -11.99 -16.18 2.08
CA TRP A 171 -11.87 -17.59 1.70
C TRP A 171 -12.15 -17.84 0.23
N GLU A 172 -13.14 -17.16 -0.36
CA GLU A 172 -13.43 -17.24 -1.79
C GLU A 172 -12.27 -16.69 -2.62
N THR A 173 -11.71 -15.54 -2.25
CA THR A 173 -10.52 -14.97 -2.91
C THR A 173 -9.35 -15.95 -2.83
N ILE A 174 -9.15 -16.61 -1.67
CA ILE A 174 -8.10 -17.64 -1.52
C ILE A 174 -8.37 -18.84 -2.43
N ALA A 175 -9.61 -19.31 -2.53
CA ALA A 175 -9.99 -20.42 -3.40
C ALA A 175 -9.77 -20.07 -4.88
N ALA A 176 -10.22 -18.89 -5.31
CA ALA A 176 -10.02 -18.41 -6.68
C ALA A 176 -8.53 -18.31 -7.04
N SER A 177 -7.70 -17.86 -6.11
CA SER A 177 -6.25 -17.78 -6.31
C SER A 177 -5.61 -19.15 -6.49
N LYS A 178 -6.07 -20.17 -5.74
CA LYS A 178 -5.58 -21.56 -5.90
C LYS A 178 -5.93 -22.14 -7.26
N ILE A 179 -7.10 -21.82 -7.79
CA ILE A 179 -7.49 -22.23 -9.14
C ILE A 179 -6.51 -21.63 -10.16
N VAL A 180 -6.12 -20.35 -10.01
CA VAL A 180 -5.10 -19.73 -10.86
C VAL A 180 -3.73 -20.41 -10.70
N GLU A 181 -3.35 -20.79 -9.48
CA GLU A 181 -2.11 -21.54 -9.20
C GLU A 181 -2.09 -22.93 -9.86
N GLU A 182 -3.23 -23.63 -9.91
CA GLU A 182 -3.37 -24.92 -10.62
C GLU A 182 -3.11 -24.80 -12.13
N HIS A 183 -3.26 -23.60 -12.71
CA HIS A 183 -2.91 -23.28 -14.09
C HIS A 183 -1.44 -22.82 -14.26
N GLY A 184 -0.61 -22.98 -13.23
CA GLY A 184 0.82 -22.71 -13.29
C GLY A 184 1.22 -21.26 -12.98
N ILE A 185 0.30 -20.44 -12.47
CA ILE A 185 0.58 -19.04 -12.09
C ILE A 185 0.57 -18.91 -10.57
N ALA A 186 1.76 -18.88 -9.96
CA ALA A 186 1.89 -18.70 -8.52
C ALA A 186 1.36 -17.32 -8.06
N CYS A 187 0.61 -17.27 -6.96
CA CYS A 187 0.28 -16.01 -6.30
C CYS A 187 1.42 -15.59 -5.37
N HIS A 188 1.99 -14.40 -5.60
CA HIS A 188 3.07 -13.85 -4.78
C HIS A 188 2.63 -12.67 -3.91
N LEU A 189 1.56 -11.99 -4.31
CA LEU A 189 0.95 -10.88 -3.59
C LEU A 189 -0.56 -10.87 -3.88
N ARG A 190 -1.37 -10.77 -2.84
CA ARG A 190 -2.84 -10.79 -2.97
C ARG A 190 -3.47 -9.68 -2.17
N PHE A 191 -4.26 -8.84 -2.80
CA PHE A 191 -4.97 -7.75 -2.15
C PHE A 191 -6.42 -8.13 -1.81
N HIS A 192 -6.78 -7.91 -0.55
CA HIS A 192 -8.14 -8.06 -0.04
C HIS A 192 -8.79 -6.69 0.29
N GLY A 193 -7.99 -5.63 0.28
CA GLY A 193 -8.45 -4.24 0.37
C GLY A 193 -7.46 -3.35 -0.37
N TYR A 194 -7.96 -2.65 -1.38
CA TYR A 194 -7.21 -1.75 -2.25
C TYR A 194 -8.10 -0.58 -2.66
N LEU A 195 -7.52 0.50 -3.17
CA LEU A 195 -8.25 1.64 -3.73
C LEU A 195 -7.75 1.96 -5.15
N GLY A 196 -8.36 2.97 -5.74
CA GLY A 196 -7.99 3.58 -7.01
C GLY A 196 -8.72 4.91 -7.11
N SER A 197 -8.43 5.75 -8.10
CA SER A 197 -9.34 6.86 -8.40
C SER A 197 -10.66 6.29 -8.92
N VAL A 198 -11.78 7.00 -8.74
CA VAL A 198 -13.09 6.55 -9.27
C VAL A 198 -13.01 6.18 -10.75
N THR A 199 -12.33 7.00 -11.56
CA THR A 199 -12.07 6.70 -12.98
C THR A 199 -11.34 5.36 -13.17
N ASN A 200 -10.24 5.13 -12.46
CA ASN A 200 -9.48 3.90 -12.62
C ASN A 200 -10.28 2.69 -12.12
N MET A 201 -11.04 2.85 -11.04
CA MET A 201 -11.92 1.81 -10.50
C MET A 201 -13.06 1.45 -11.46
N LYS A 202 -13.64 2.44 -12.17
CA LYS A 202 -14.63 2.18 -13.24
C LYS A 202 -14.04 1.27 -14.31
N TYR A 203 -12.88 1.64 -14.87
CA TYR A 203 -12.18 0.80 -15.85
C TYR A 203 -11.87 -0.60 -15.31
N VAL A 204 -11.32 -0.68 -14.10
CA VAL A 204 -10.94 -1.97 -13.50
C VAL A 204 -12.14 -2.90 -13.37
N TYR A 205 -13.26 -2.43 -12.83
CA TYR A 205 -14.42 -3.29 -12.58
C TYR A 205 -15.31 -3.54 -13.80
N GLN A 206 -15.38 -2.59 -14.73
CA GLN A 206 -16.25 -2.70 -15.90
C GLN A 206 -15.57 -3.43 -17.05
N THR A 207 -14.24 -3.35 -17.15
CA THR A 207 -13.49 -3.88 -18.29
C THR A 207 -12.47 -4.91 -17.82
N HIS A 208 -11.43 -4.49 -17.08
CA HIS A 208 -10.27 -5.34 -16.80
C HIS A 208 -10.61 -6.61 -16.00
N SER A 209 -11.35 -6.49 -14.90
CA SER A 209 -11.66 -7.63 -14.01
C SER A 209 -12.69 -8.60 -14.60
N ARG A 210 -13.37 -8.22 -15.68
CA ARG A 210 -14.40 -9.04 -16.35
C ARG A 210 -13.86 -9.86 -17.50
N LYS A 211 -12.58 -9.71 -17.85
CA LYS A 211 -11.95 -10.52 -18.90
C LYS A 211 -12.18 -12.00 -18.58
N ARG A 212 -12.65 -12.76 -19.58
CA ARG A 212 -13.00 -14.19 -19.42
C ARG A 212 -11.84 -15.02 -18.88
N ALA A 213 -10.60 -14.62 -19.16
CA ALA A 213 -9.39 -15.25 -18.64
C ALA A 213 -9.30 -15.25 -17.10
N TYR A 214 -10.07 -14.40 -16.41
CA TYR A 214 -10.06 -14.27 -14.95
C TYR A 214 -11.30 -14.88 -14.28
N ALA A 215 -12.31 -15.26 -15.06
CA ALA A 215 -13.52 -15.86 -14.52
C ALA A 215 -13.23 -17.31 -14.07
N CYS A 216 -13.34 -17.58 -12.77
CA CYS A 216 -13.44 -18.96 -12.29
C CYS A 216 -14.76 -19.54 -12.80
N THR A 217 -14.70 -20.61 -13.58
CA THR A 217 -15.83 -21.24 -14.27
C THR A 217 -16.76 -22.03 -13.33
N SER A 218 -16.88 -21.64 -12.06
CA SER A 218 -17.90 -22.23 -11.20
C SER A 218 -19.25 -21.62 -11.55
N ASP A 219 -20.21 -22.46 -11.97
CA ASP A 219 -21.56 -22.16 -12.49
C ASP A 219 -22.50 -21.42 -11.49
N GLY A 220 -22.04 -20.36 -10.82
CA GLY A 220 -22.83 -19.59 -9.85
C GLY A 220 -22.38 -18.14 -9.76
N ASP A 221 -23.31 -17.22 -10.00
CA ASP A 221 -23.16 -15.78 -10.27
C ASP A 221 -22.68 -14.93 -9.07
N SER A 222 -22.12 -15.52 -8.00
CA SER A 222 -21.84 -14.79 -6.75
C SER A 222 -20.51 -15.07 -6.07
N SER A 223 -19.63 -15.91 -6.63
CA SER A 223 -18.34 -16.21 -5.99
C SER A 223 -17.30 -15.12 -6.28
N ALA A 224 -16.57 -14.67 -5.26
CA ALA A 224 -15.44 -13.78 -5.47
C ALA A 224 -14.40 -14.43 -6.41
N SER A 225 -13.86 -13.65 -7.34
CA SER A 225 -12.79 -14.02 -8.26
C SER A 225 -11.54 -13.17 -8.02
N VAL A 226 -10.45 -13.49 -8.71
CA VAL A 226 -9.22 -12.69 -8.67
C VAL A 226 -8.82 -12.23 -10.08
N PHE A 227 -8.21 -11.05 -10.16
CA PHE A 227 -7.66 -10.52 -11.40
C PHE A 227 -6.25 -9.94 -11.18
N PRO A 228 -5.38 -9.91 -12.21
CA PRO A 228 -4.02 -9.44 -12.09
C PRO A 228 -3.93 -7.91 -11.99
N LEU A 229 -2.80 -7.40 -11.51
CA LEU A 229 -2.52 -5.96 -11.49
C LEU A 229 -2.63 -5.36 -12.91
N PRO A 230 -3.57 -4.43 -13.17
CA PRO A 230 -3.67 -3.78 -14.48
C PRO A 230 -2.44 -2.89 -14.75
N GLY A 231 -1.91 -3.00 -15.96
CA GLY A 231 -0.82 -2.19 -16.49
C GLY A 231 -1.25 -1.28 -17.65
N PRO A 232 -0.38 -0.34 -18.07
CA PRO A 232 -0.66 0.54 -19.20
C PRO A 232 -0.91 -0.20 -20.52
N ASN A 233 -0.28 -1.36 -20.71
CA ASN A 233 -0.47 -2.18 -21.90
C ASN A 233 -1.85 -2.85 -21.92
N ASP A 234 -2.39 -3.22 -20.76
CA ASP A 234 -3.76 -3.76 -20.66
C ASP A 234 -4.77 -2.71 -21.10
N LEU A 235 -4.62 -1.46 -20.61
CA LEU A 235 -5.51 -0.38 -20.99
C LEU A 235 -5.42 -0.08 -22.49
N LYS A 236 -4.21 -0.04 -23.06
CA LYS A 236 -4.03 0.16 -24.51
C LYS A 236 -4.72 -0.94 -25.32
N GLN A 237 -4.59 -2.20 -24.89
CA GLN A 237 -5.23 -3.32 -25.54
C GLN A 237 -6.77 -3.21 -25.44
N ASP A 238 -7.30 -2.88 -24.27
CA ASP A 238 -8.75 -2.75 -24.05
C ASP A 238 -9.36 -1.57 -24.84
N ILE A 239 -8.58 -0.51 -25.07
CA ILE A 239 -8.96 0.58 -25.99
C ILE A 239 -9.05 0.05 -27.43
N LEU A 240 -8.06 -0.73 -27.87
CA LEU A 240 -7.99 -1.28 -29.24
C LEU A 240 -9.10 -2.30 -29.50
N ASP A 241 -9.45 -3.10 -28.50
CA ASP A 241 -10.50 -4.10 -28.59
C ASP A 241 -11.92 -3.49 -28.57
N GLY A 242 -12.03 -2.19 -28.29
CA GLY A 242 -13.32 -1.49 -28.20
C GLY A 242 -14.12 -1.86 -26.95
N ASP A 243 -13.46 -2.45 -25.94
CA ASP A 243 -14.07 -2.94 -24.69
C ASP A 243 -14.25 -1.83 -23.64
N LEU A 244 -13.74 -0.62 -23.91
CA LEU A 244 -14.00 0.52 -23.04
C LEU A 244 -15.43 1.03 -23.25
N PRO A 245 -16.19 1.28 -22.16
CA PRO A 245 -17.39 2.09 -22.25
C PRO A 245 -17.05 3.40 -22.95
N GLU A 246 -17.94 3.94 -23.79
CA GLU A 246 -17.76 5.23 -24.46
C GLU A 246 -17.43 6.33 -23.43
N PHE A 247 -16.15 6.53 -23.15
CA PHE A 247 -15.67 7.70 -22.45
C PHE A 247 -15.77 8.82 -23.47
N GLU A 248 -16.66 9.79 -23.25
CA GLU A 248 -16.83 10.94 -24.14
C GLU A 248 -15.46 11.55 -24.47
N SER A 249 -14.93 11.21 -25.65
CA SER A 249 -13.54 11.43 -26.01
C SER A 249 -13.37 12.86 -26.52
N SER A 250 -13.49 13.85 -25.63
CA SER A 250 -13.13 15.23 -25.92
C SER A 250 -11.66 15.48 -25.58
N VAL A 251 -10.73 14.79 -26.26
CA VAL A 251 -9.29 15.06 -26.10
C VAL A 251 -8.60 15.03 -27.45
N GLU A 252 -8.21 16.21 -27.91
CA GLU A 252 -7.25 16.43 -29.00
C GLU A 252 -5.91 15.74 -28.65
N GLU A 253 -5.42 14.89 -29.54
CA GLU A 253 -4.08 14.29 -29.44
C GLU A 253 -3.03 15.40 -29.56
N GLN A 254 -2.38 15.75 -28.45
CA GLN A 254 -1.10 16.45 -28.49
C GLN A 254 0.02 15.41 -28.54
N ASP A 255 0.44 15.09 -29.76
CA ASP A 255 1.69 14.38 -30.03
C ASP A 255 2.86 15.15 -29.41
N LYS A 256 3.48 14.55 -28.39
CA LYS A 256 4.82 14.91 -27.93
C LYS A 256 5.70 13.69 -27.97
N ASP A 257 6.37 13.53 -29.11
CA ASP A 257 7.59 12.73 -29.24
C ASP A 257 8.64 13.26 -28.24
N GLY A 258 8.91 12.47 -27.21
CA GLY A 258 9.85 12.82 -26.16
C GLY A 258 10.28 11.62 -25.35
N ASP A 259 11.20 10.85 -25.92
CA ASP A 259 12.18 9.93 -25.30
C ASP A 259 11.80 9.35 -23.92
N ASP A 260 11.19 8.17 -23.98
CA ASP A 260 10.65 7.39 -22.87
C ASP A 260 11.77 6.72 -22.05
N ASN A 261 12.26 7.44 -21.04
CA ASN A 261 12.77 6.83 -19.82
C ASN A 261 11.77 7.13 -18.70
N GLY A 262 10.67 6.37 -18.69
CA GLY A 262 9.58 6.42 -17.73
C GLY A 262 9.99 6.21 -16.27
N GLU A 263 10.41 7.28 -15.60
CA GLU A 263 10.34 7.47 -14.15
C GLU A 263 10.04 8.93 -13.78
N GLY A 264 9.14 9.58 -14.51
CA GLY A 264 8.71 10.97 -14.29
C GLY A 264 7.23 11.10 -13.95
N GLU A 265 6.81 10.67 -12.75
CA GLU A 265 5.51 11.09 -12.18
C GLU A 265 5.71 12.03 -10.97
N ASP A 266 4.68 12.87 -10.77
CA ASP A 266 4.38 13.67 -9.59
C ASP A 266 5.14 15.01 -9.44
N HIS A 267 5.01 15.87 -10.45
CA HIS A 267 5.06 17.31 -10.18
C HIS A 267 3.84 17.69 -9.31
N GLN A 268 4.13 18.30 -8.16
CA GLN A 268 3.18 19.08 -7.40
C GLN A 268 2.75 20.29 -8.26
N ASP A 269 1.69 20.11 -9.05
CA ASP A 269 0.93 21.25 -9.57
C ASP A 269 0.08 21.81 -8.43
N ASP A 270 0.72 22.62 -7.59
CA ASP A 270 0.04 23.72 -6.90
C ASP A 270 -0.11 24.84 -7.94
N ASP A 271 -1.31 25.00 -8.50
CA ASP A 271 -2.05 26.27 -8.51
C ASP A 271 -3.19 26.26 -9.56
N ASN A 272 -4.41 26.25 -9.01
CA ASN A 272 -5.48 27.17 -9.40
C ASN A 272 -6.02 27.11 -10.85
N GLN A 273 -6.49 25.94 -11.29
CA GLN A 273 -7.56 25.89 -12.30
C GLN A 273 -8.73 25.05 -11.81
N SER A 274 -9.73 25.74 -11.27
CA SER A 274 -11.13 25.35 -11.34
C SER A 274 -11.51 25.20 -12.82
N LYS A 275 -11.33 23.99 -13.36
CA LYS A 275 -11.90 23.56 -14.63
C LYS A 275 -12.72 22.33 -14.37
N THR A 276 -13.97 22.44 -14.83
CA THR A 276 -14.99 21.41 -15.01
C THR A 276 -14.45 19.99 -14.97
N THR A 277 -15.16 19.11 -14.25
CA THR A 277 -14.93 17.68 -14.10
C THR A 277 -14.97 16.96 -15.44
N ASN A 278 -13.97 17.17 -16.29
CA ASN A 278 -13.69 16.28 -17.40
C ASN A 278 -13.28 14.96 -16.76
N GLU A 279 -14.10 13.93 -16.96
CA GLU A 279 -13.76 12.57 -16.59
C GLU A 279 -12.42 12.25 -17.27
N ARG A 280 -11.33 12.32 -16.50
CA ARG A 280 -9.99 12.04 -17.01
C ARG A 280 -10.00 10.60 -17.53
N LYS A 281 -9.28 10.32 -18.62
CA LYS A 281 -9.05 8.94 -19.06
C LYS A 281 -8.37 8.16 -17.93
N PRO A 282 -8.68 6.87 -17.74
CA PRO A 282 -7.98 6.04 -16.77
C PRO A 282 -6.47 6.03 -17.08
N GLY A 283 -5.64 5.97 -16.05
CA GLY A 283 -4.19 6.02 -16.23
C GLY A 283 -3.38 6.16 -14.94
N GLY A 284 -2.06 6.28 -15.11
CA GLY A 284 -1.09 6.31 -14.01
C GLY A 284 -1.11 5.00 -13.21
N ASN A 285 -1.28 5.11 -11.90
CA ASN A 285 -1.52 3.94 -11.03
C ASN A 285 -3.01 3.63 -10.99
N PHE A 286 -3.41 2.56 -11.67
CA PHE A 286 -4.79 2.09 -11.69
C PHE A 286 -5.31 1.81 -10.28
N LEU A 287 -4.54 1.02 -9.52
CA LEU A 287 -4.83 0.67 -8.14
C LEU A 287 -3.71 1.20 -7.23
N TRP A 288 -4.10 1.70 -6.05
CA TRP A 288 -3.21 2.22 -5.00
C TRP A 288 -3.90 2.14 -3.63
N GLY A 289 -3.15 2.34 -2.54
CA GLY A 289 -3.69 2.26 -1.17
C GLY A 289 -3.97 0.82 -0.75
N ALA A 290 -2.92 0.08 -0.39
CA ALA A 290 -3.03 -1.31 0.02
C ALA A 290 -3.33 -1.45 1.52
N TYR A 291 -4.62 -1.50 1.86
CA TYR A 291 -5.04 -1.57 3.27
C TYR A 291 -5.10 -3.00 3.82
N SER A 292 -5.16 -4.01 2.94
CA SER A 292 -5.18 -5.41 3.33
C SER A 292 -4.59 -6.30 2.25
N TYR A 293 -3.58 -7.10 2.61
CA TYR A 293 -2.89 -7.97 1.66
C TYR A 293 -2.22 -9.19 2.31
N TRP A 294 -2.00 -10.22 1.49
CA TRP A 294 -1.13 -11.37 1.76
C TRP A 294 0.10 -11.29 0.87
N ILE A 295 1.27 -11.71 1.36
CA ILE A 295 2.51 -11.78 0.58
C ILE A 295 3.22 -13.11 0.81
N SER A 296 3.74 -13.70 -0.27
CA SER A 296 4.56 -14.92 -0.19
C SER A 296 5.94 -14.64 0.43
N LYS A 297 6.57 -15.68 1.01
CA LYS A 297 7.91 -15.58 1.58
C LYS A 297 8.94 -15.20 0.51
N GLU A 298 8.84 -15.83 -0.66
CA GLU A 298 9.71 -15.61 -1.81
C GLU A 298 9.63 -14.17 -2.31
N ALA A 299 8.41 -13.61 -2.40
CA ALA A 299 8.19 -12.23 -2.78
C ALA A 299 8.81 -11.24 -1.79
N TYR A 300 8.62 -11.47 -0.50
CA TYR A 300 9.21 -10.65 0.55
C TYR A 300 10.75 -10.72 0.55
N GLU A 301 11.33 -11.91 0.43
CA GLU A 301 12.78 -12.10 0.40
C GLU A 301 13.41 -11.43 -0.83
N SER A 302 12.78 -11.57 -2.00
CA SER A 302 13.20 -10.88 -3.22
C SER A 302 13.10 -9.36 -3.06
N LEU A 303 12.00 -8.85 -2.48
CA LEU A 303 11.84 -7.43 -2.20
C LEU A 303 12.97 -6.93 -1.29
N LEU A 304 13.23 -7.62 -0.18
CA LEU A 304 14.33 -7.24 0.71
C LEU A 304 15.69 -7.27 0.02
N GLN A 305 15.95 -8.28 -0.81
CA GLN A 305 17.19 -8.35 -1.58
C GLN A 305 17.34 -7.13 -2.47
N ARG A 306 16.28 -6.72 -3.18
CA ARG A 306 16.30 -5.50 -3.99
C ARG A 306 16.57 -4.27 -3.13
N LEU A 307 15.85 -4.11 -2.03
CA LEU A 307 15.99 -2.93 -1.16
C LEU A 307 17.39 -2.82 -0.55
N ARG A 308 18.05 -3.94 -0.24
CA ARG A 308 19.43 -3.98 0.31
C ARG A 308 20.51 -3.53 -0.67
N VAL A 309 20.25 -3.56 -1.97
CA VAL A 309 21.24 -3.19 -2.99
C VAL A 309 20.87 -1.92 -3.76
N ASP A 310 19.64 -1.44 -3.60
CA ASP A 310 19.11 -0.29 -4.33
C ASP A 310 18.36 0.68 -3.41
N VAL A 311 19.07 1.70 -2.91
CA VAL A 311 18.43 2.80 -2.17
C VAL A 311 17.44 3.56 -3.07
N GLY A 312 17.65 3.56 -4.39
CA GLY A 312 16.75 4.16 -5.39
C GLY A 312 15.37 3.51 -5.48
N ALA A 313 15.25 2.25 -5.03
CA ALA A 313 13.96 1.57 -4.89
C ALA A 313 13.11 2.14 -3.76
N LEU A 314 13.73 2.80 -2.76
CA LEU A 314 13.05 3.46 -1.64
C LEU A 314 12.98 4.98 -1.81
N LEU A 315 14.09 5.60 -2.23
CA LEU A 315 14.29 7.04 -2.24
C LEU A 315 14.69 7.50 -3.64
N TYR A 316 13.94 8.41 -4.21
CA TYR A 316 14.20 8.95 -5.54
C TYR A 316 14.32 10.46 -5.51
N LYS A 317 14.95 11.04 -6.52
CA LYS A 317 15.07 12.48 -6.68
C LYS A 317 14.85 12.83 -8.15
N GLY A 318 13.74 13.51 -8.44
CA GLY A 318 13.49 14.03 -9.78
C GLY A 318 14.59 15.01 -10.21
N ARG A 319 14.84 15.13 -11.51
CA ARG A 319 15.95 15.92 -12.09
C ARG A 319 16.05 17.36 -11.56
N ARG A 320 14.93 17.99 -11.24
CA ARG A 320 14.83 19.37 -10.72
C ARG A 320 14.45 19.45 -9.23
N ALA A 321 14.25 18.32 -8.57
CA ALA A 321 13.87 18.30 -7.16
C ALA A 321 15.05 18.72 -6.29
N ARG A 322 14.81 19.55 -5.28
CA ARG A 322 15.85 19.93 -4.30
C ARG A 322 16.15 18.78 -3.33
N PHE A 323 15.11 18.04 -2.95
CA PHE A 323 15.14 17.00 -1.92
C PHE A 323 14.79 15.64 -2.52
N TYR A 324 15.21 14.57 -1.85
CA TYR A 324 14.72 13.23 -2.15
C TYR A 324 13.26 13.10 -1.70
N ALA A 325 12.52 12.27 -2.43
CA ALA A 325 11.17 11.82 -2.11
C ALA A 325 11.20 10.31 -1.80
N VAL A 326 10.19 9.85 -1.07
CA VAL A 326 10.04 8.45 -0.68
C VAL A 326 9.04 7.81 -1.63
N LYS A 327 9.38 6.66 -2.20
CA LYS A 327 8.41 5.82 -2.92
C LYS A 327 7.50 5.16 -1.85
N PRO A 328 6.19 5.40 -1.86
CA PRO A 328 5.30 4.78 -0.89
C PRO A 328 5.27 3.26 -1.09
N ILE A 329 5.07 2.50 -0.01
CA ILE A 329 5.02 1.03 -0.07
C ILE A 329 3.97 0.51 -1.06
N ASP A 330 2.83 1.20 -1.17
CA ASP A 330 1.76 0.91 -2.14
C ASP A 330 2.22 0.95 -3.59
N LYS A 331 3.25 1.76 -3.90
CA LYS A 331 3.87 1.78 -5.24
C LYS A 331 5.00 0.77 -5.34
N ILE A 332 5.83 0.62 -4.30
CA ILE A 332 6.99 -0.29 -4.32
C ILE A 332 6.53 -1.73 -4.49
N LEU A 333 5.61 -2.18 -3.62
CA LEU A 333 5.28 -3.59 -3.47
C LEU A 333 4.67 -4.19 -4.75
N PRO A 334 3.50 -3.74 -5.24
CA PRO A 334 2.88 -4.36 -6.42
C PRO A 334 3.75 -4.22 -7.67
N ARG A 335 4.41 -3.07 -7.88
CA ARG A 335 5.27 -2.87 -9.06
C ARG A 335 6.48 -3.80 -9.06
N TYR A 336 7.16 -3.93 -7.92
CA TYR A 336 8.34 -4.77 -7.82
C TYR A 336 8.01 -6.26 -7.98
N ILE A 337 6.92 -6.72 -7.34
CA ILE A 337 6.49 -8.12 -7.48
C ILE A 337 6.03 -8.41 -8.91
N ALA A 338 5.23 -7.52 -9.52
CA ALA A 338 4.83 -7.67 -10.91
C ALA A 338 6.03 -7.67 -11.87
N PHE A 339 7.05 -6.84 -11.63
CA PHE A 339 8.27 -6.82 -12.43
C PHE A 339 9.09 -8.12 -12.28
N THR A 340 9.18 -8.65 -11.06
CA THR A 340 10.07 -9.78 -10.74
C THR A 340 9.43 -11.13 -11.09
N PHE A 341 8.14 -11.29 -10.81
CA PHE A 341 7.43 -12.57 -10.92
C PHE A 341 6.35 -12.56 -12.01
N GLY A 342 6.04 -11.39 -12.58
CA GLY A 342 4.99 -11.19 -13.59
C GLY A 342 3.73 -10.57 -12.99
N ALA A 343 3.02 -9.73 -13.77
CA ALA A 343 1.81 -9.04 -13.31
C ALA A 343 0.70 -10.01 -12.83
N GLN A 344 0.65 -11.22 -13.39
CA GLN A 344 -0.31 -12.26 -13.05
C GLN A 344 -0.14 -12.82 -11.63
N THR A 345 1.02 -12.63 -11.01
CA THR A 345 1.28 -13.09 -9.64
C THR A 345 0.84 -12.09 -8.58
N VAL A 346 0.38 -10.90 -9.01
CA VAL A 346 -0.19 -9.85 -8.16
C VAL A 346 -1.69 -9.84 -8.36
N GLN A 347 -2.42 -10.45 -7.43
CA GLN A 347 -3.84 -10.72 -7.55
C GLN A 347 -4.67 -9.76 -6.70
N HIS A 348 -5.79 -9.31 -7.24
CA HIS A 348 -6.76 -8.45 -6.56
C HIS A 348 -8.11 -9.15 -6.52
N SER A 349 -8.79 -9.11 -5.37
CA SER A 349 -10.15 -9.62 -5.28
C SER A 349 -11.12 -8.74 -6.05
N THR A 350 -12.05 -9.33 -6.80
CA THR A 350 -13.20 -8.59 -7.37
C THR A 350 -14.19 -8.13 -6.31
N HIS A 351 -14.15 -8.74 -5.12
CA HIS A 351 -15.02 -8.42 -4.00
C HIS A 351 -14.16 -8.09 -2.76
N PRO A 352 -13.66 -6.85 -2.64
CA PRO A 352 -12.87 -6.45 -1.49
C PRO A 352 -13.56 -6.80 -0.16
N SER A 353 -12.76 -7.27 0.79
CA SER A 353 -13.18 -7.59 2.15
C SER A 353 -12.96 -6.42 3.11
N PHE A 354 -12.02 -5.53 2.77
CA PHE A 354 -11.62 -4.41 3.59
C PHE A 354 -11.73 -3.11 2.80
N PHE A 355 -12.39 -2.12 3.41
CA PHE A 355 -12.61 -0.79 2.87
C PHE A 355 -11.92 0.23 3.75
N ARG A 356 -11.54 1.37 3.19
CA ARG A 356 -10.97 2.44 4.00
C ARG A 356 -12.04 3.12 4.85
N ALA A 357 -11.73 3.38 6.11
CA ALA A 357 -12.57 4.14 7.04
C ALA A 357 -12.92 5.54 6.49
N PRO A 358 -14.18 5.97 6.61
CA PRO A 358 -14.62 7.23 6.04
C PRO A 358 -13.99 8.41 6.80
N MET A 359 -13.42 9.36 6.05
CA MET A 359 -12.80 10.59 6.56
C MET A 359 -11.81 10.38 7.71
N LEU A 360 -11.15 9.22 7.74
CA LEU A 360 -10.01 9.04 8.62
C LEU A 360 -8.85 9.90 8.13
N THR A 361 -8.70 11.07 8.76
CA THR A 361 -7.77 12.12 8.33
C THR A 361 -6.36 11.57 8.15
N SER A 362 -5.87 11.58 6.91
CA SER A 362 -4.51 11.15 6.61
C SER A 362 -3.51 12.18 7.15
N LYS A 363 -2.58 11.74 8.00
CA LYS A 363 -1.47 12.60 8.47
C LYS A 363 -0.51 13.02 7.34
N ILE A 364 -0.62 12.40 6.17
CA ILE A 364 0.27 12.60 5.02
C ILE A 364 -0.46 13.38 3.91
N HIS A 365 -1.77 13.14 3.75
CA HIS A 365 -2.50 13.40 2.52
C HIS A 365 -3.96 13.86 2.78
N THR A 366 -4.17 14.81 3.69
CA THR A 366 -5.52 15.30 4.06
C THR A 366 -6.37 15.74 2.88
N LYS A 367 -5.76 16.39 1.87
CA LYS A 367 -6.45 16.87 0.67
C LYS A 367 -7.11 15.76 -0.16
N TRP A 368 -6.70 14.51 0.03
CA TRP A 368 -7.21 13.38 -0.73
C TRP A 368 -8.29 12.60 0.03
N ASP A 369 -8.57 12.92 1.29
CA ASP A 369 -9.47 12.12 2.13
C ASP A 369 -10.90 12.04 1.57
N ALA A 370 -11.44 13.14 1.04
CA ALA A 370 -12.75 13.12 0.40
C ALA A 370 -12.78 12.26 -0.88
N GLU A 371 -11.71 12.30 -1.69
CA GLU A 371 -11.60 11.46 -2.89
C GLU A 371 -11.43 9.98 -2.54
N PHE A 372 -10.79 9.69 -1.40
CA PHE A 372 -10.73 8.33 -0.86
C PHE A 372 -12.13 7.82 -0.50
N CYS A 373 -12.94 8.64 0.17
CA CYS A 373 -14.33 8.28 0.48
C CYS A 373 -15.18 8.08 -0.77
N LYS A 374 -15.05 8.94 -1.79
CA LYS A 374 -15.76 8.74 -3.09
C LYS A 374 -15.37 7.43 -3.75
N SER A 375 -14.09 7.08 -3.70
CA SER A 375 -13.58 5.84 -4.30
C SER A 375 -14.05 4.60 -3.53
N SER A 376 -14.06 4.65 -2.19
CA SER A 376 -14.64 3.60 -1.34
C SER A 376 -16.14 3.45 -1.57
N ASP A 377 -16.89 4.56 -1.67
CA ASP A 377 -18.33 4.54 -1.96
C ASP A 377 -18.64 3.88 -3.31
N PHE A 378 -17.83 4.19 -4.34
CA PHE A 378 -17.93 3.52 -5.64
C PHE A 378 -17.65 2.01 -5.52
N GLN A 379 -16.61 1.60 -4.80
CA GLN A 379 -16.30 0.19 -4.56
C GLN A 379 -17.42 -0.56 -3.84
N LEU A 380 -18.01 0.04 -2.80
CA LEU A 380 -19.12 -0.55 -2.06
C LEU A 380 -20.32 -0.79 -2.96
N ARG A 381 -20.75 0.25 -3.69
CA ARG A 381 -21.90 0.15 -4.61
C ARG A 381 -21.67 -0.89 -5.71
N HIS A 382 -20.43 -1.02 -6.20
CA HIS A 382 -20.10 -2.00 -7.23
C HIS A 382 -20.42 -3.44 -6.81
N ILE A 383 -20.25 -3.75 -5.52
CA ILE A 383 -20.46 -5.08 -4.96
C ILE A 383 -21.76 -5.19 -4.17
N GLY A 384 -22.71 -4.28 -4.44
CA GLY A 384 -24.03 -4.28 -3.81
C GLY A 384 -24.04 -3.94 -2.32
N LEU A 385 -23.01 -3.24 -1.84
CA LEU A 385 -22.94 -2.74 -0.47
C LEU A 385 -23.06 -1.21 -0.41
N ASP A 386 -23.27 -0.70 0.79
CA ASP A 386 -23.14 0.70 1.14
C ASP A 386 -22.40 0.90 2.48
N TRP A 387 -22.31 2.14 2.94
CA TRP A 387 -21.62 2.48 4.19
C TRP A 387 -22.31 1.93 5.46
N SER A 388 -23.63 1.67 5.42
CA SER A 388 -24.37 1.07 6.54
C SER A 388 -24.09 -0.43 6.68
N ASP A 389 -23.61 -1.08 5.62
CA ASP A 389 -23.21 -2.48 5.68
C ASP A 389 -21.84 -2.69 6.35
N LEU A 390 -21.08 -1.60 6.51
CA LEU A 390 -19.77 -1.64 7.18
C LEU A 390 -19.92 -1.43 8.68
N TRP A 391 -19.09 -2.13 9.45
CA TRP A 391 -18.85 -1.72 10.84
C TRP A 391 -18.14 -0.37 10.85
N LEU A 392 -18.70 0.61 11.54
CA LEU A 392 -18.19 1.96 11.69
C LEU A 392 -18.15 2.34 13.17
N THR A 393 -17.29 3.29 13.55
CA THR A 393 -17.39 3.94 14.86
C THR A 393 -18.54 4.94 14.88
N GLU A 394 -19.06 5.29 16.05
CA GLU A 394 -20.12 6.31 16.17
C GLU A 394 -19.74 7.64 15.49
N SER A 395 -18.48 8.07 15.62
CA SER A 395 -17.95 9.26 14.93
C SER A 395 -17.97 9.13 13.40
N GLU A 396 -17.66 7.95 12.87
CA GLU A 396 -17.67 7.65 11.44
C GLU A 396 -19.09 7.56 10.88
N GLU A 397 -20.01 6.95 11.62
CA GLU A 397 -21.43 6.92 11.29
C GLU A 397 -22.00 8.34 11.16
N ARG A 398 -21.69 9.23 12.12
CA ARG A 398 -22.11 10.64 12.04
C ARG A 398 -21.59 11.33 10.78
N VAL A 399 -20.36 11.07 10.38
CA VAL A 399 -19.78 11.61 9.12
C VAL A 399 -20.52 11.07 7.90
N VAL A 400 -20.80 9.77 7.83
CA VAL A 400 -21.54 9.15 6.72
C VAL A 400 -22.97 9.69 6.65
N VAL A 401 -23.65 9.84 7.77
CA VAL A 401 -25.01 10.43 7.85
C VAL A 401 -25.00 11.87 7.36
N HIS A 402 -24.00 12.67 7.77
CA HIS A 402 -23.85 14.03 7.26
C HIS A 402 -23.68 14.04 5.74
N TYR A 403 -22.74 13.24 5.20
CA TYR A 403 -22.50 13.15 3.76
C TYR A 403 -23.77 12.73 2.99
N ARG A 404 -24.53 11.75 3.49
CA ARG A 404 -25.80 11.34 2.87
C ARG A 404 -26.82 12.48 2.82
N LYS A 405 -26.81 13.39 3.81
CA LYS A 405 -27.73 14.53 3.88
C LYS A 405 -27.28 15.71 3.01
N THR A 406 -25.99 16.00 2.96
CA THR A 406 -25.46 17.24 2.37
C THR A 406 -24.73 17.03 1.04
N GLY A 407 -24.26 15.82 0.77
CA GLY A 407 -23.33 15.52 -0.34
C GLY A 407 -21.87 15.91 -0.04
N GLU A 408 -21.57 16.40 1.16
CA GLU A 408 -20.24 16.89 1.53
C GLU A 408 -19.57 15.99 2.56
N TRP A 409 -18.29 15.69 2.33
CA TRP A 409 -17.48 14.93 3.28
C TRP A 409 -16.80 15.88 4.28
N LEU A 410 -17.05 15.67 5.56
CA LEU A 410 -16.39 16.40 6.66
C LEU A 410 -15.56 15.46 7.53
N SER A 411 -14.43 15.96 8.03
CA SER A 411 -13.69 15.24 9.08
C SER A 411 -14.52 15.20 10.37
N PRO A 412 -14.34 14.19 11.24
CA PRO A 412 -15.05 14.11 12.52
C PRO A 412 -14.97 15.42 13.33
N THR A 413 -13.77 16.01 13.43
CA THR A 413 -13.56 17.28 14.15
C THR A 413 -14.30 18.45 13.51
N ALA A 414 -14.33 18.52 12.17
CA ALA A 414 -15.06 19.59 11.47
C ALA A 414 -16.58 19.44 11.65
N LEU A 415 -17.09 18.19 11.70
CA LEU A 415 -18.49 17.93 11.95
C LEU A 415 -18.90 18.31 13.38
N GLU A 416 -18.05 18.03 14.37
CA GLU A 416 -18.28 18.43 15.77
C GLU A 416 -18.36 19.95 15.90
N GLN A 417 -17.43 20.68 15.27
CA GLN A 417 -17.45 22.15 15.26
C GLN A 417 -18.72 22.73 14.60
N LEU A 418 -19.23 22.08 13.56
CA LEU A 418 -20.47 22.49 12.89
C LEU A 418 -21.73 22.25 13.74
N GLN A 419 -21.69 21.27 14.66
CA GLN A 419 -22.82 20.96 15.55
C GLN A 419 -22.89 21.86 16.78
N GLU A 420 -21.77 22.51 17.13
CA GLU A 420 -21.67 23.45 18.25
C GLU A 420 -22.04 24.89 17.86
N SER A 421 -22.03 25.21 16.56
CA SER A 421 -22.43 26.50 15.99
C SER A 421 -23.92 26.56 15.70
#